data_AF-A0A7J4THB3-F1
#
_entry.id   AF-A0A7J4THB3-F1
#
_cell.length_a   1.000
_cell.length_b   1.000
_cell.length_c   1.000
_cell.angle_alpha   90.00
_cell.angle_beta   90.00
_cell.angle_gamma   90.00
#
_symmetry.space_group_name_H-M   'P 1'
#
loop_
_entity.id
_entity.type
_entity.pdbx_description
1 polymer ?
#
loop_
_entity_poly.entity_id
_entity_poly.type
_entity_poly.pdbx_seq_one_letter_code
_entity_poly.pdbx_strand_id
1 'polypeptide(L)'
;VLFFDKKAASDKPQTSKIWIYDLRTNMHFTLKENPLKYEDLQDFIKCYNIENRHERKETYSESNPDGRWRCFTYEEILKRDKTNLDIFWIKDESLDDLDSLPEPSVIASGLVEDLENALEQIKEISEDLSYEQK
;
A
#
# COMPACT_ATOMS: atom_id res chain seq x y z
N VAL A 1 2.05 -13.87 -1.22
CA VAL A 1 2.16 -15.35 -1.45
C VAL A 1 3.39 -15.59 -2.30
N LEU A 2 4.17 -16.65 -2.03
CA LEU A 2 5.37 -16.99 -2.82
C LEU A 2 5.12 -18.26 -3.63
N PHE A 3 5.49 -18.22 -4.91
CA PHE A 3 5.44 -19.36 -5.83
C PHE A 3 6.86 -19.65 -6.31
N PHE A 4 7.36 -20.86 -6.06
CA PHE A 4 8.68 -21.28 -6.49
C PHE A 4 8.74 -22.80 -6.66
N ASP A 5 9.60 -23.25 -7.57
CA ASP A 5 9.86 -24.67 -7.76
C ASP A 5 11.11 -25.05 -6.96
N LYS A 6 11.03 -26.16 -6.21
CA LYS A 6 12.22 -26.72 -5.57
C LYS A 6 13.18 -27.21 -6.65
N LYS A 7 14.43 -26.77 -6.56
CA LYS A 7 15.53 -27.18 -7.44
C LYS A 7 16.67 -27.73 -6.59
N ALA A 8 17.49 -28.60 -7.18
CA ALA A 8 18.68 -29.14 -6.51
C ALA A 8 19.72 -28.04 -6.29
N ALA A 9 20.59 -28.20 -5.29
CA ALA A 9 21.71 -27.30 -5.07
C ALA A 9 22.57 -27.17 -6.33
N SER A 10 23.00 -25.95 -6.63
CA SER A 10 23.73 -25.60 -7.84
C SER A 10 24.61 -24.39 -7.53
N ASP A 11 25.81 -24.35 -8.12
CA ASP A 11 26.72 -23.20 -8.02
C ASP A 11 26.17 -21.95 -8.74
N LYS A 12 25.25 -22.16 -9.69
CA LYS A 12 24.58 -21.08 -10.43
C LYS A 12 23.22 -20.74 -9.80
N PRO A 13 22.85 -19.45 -9.74
CA PRO A 13 21.52 -19.03 -9.29
C PRO A 13 20.46 -19.60 -10.23
N GLN A 14 19.40 -20.17 -9.63
CA GLN A 14 18.35 -20.86 -10.37
C GLN A 14 17.13 -19.98 -10.66
N THR A 15 17.00 -18.86 -9.95
CA THR A 15 16.00 -17.84 -10.21
C THR A 15 16.61 -16.75 -11.07
N SER A 16 16.16 -16.63 -12.32
CA SER A 16 16.62 -15.59 -13.24
C SER A 16 15.76 -14.34 -13.23
N LYS A 17 14.46 -14.49 -12.95
CA LYS A 17 13.47 -13.40 -12.91
C LYS A 17 12.48 -13.64 -11.78
N ILE A 18 12.00 -12.55 -11.19
CA ILE A 18 10.96 -12.53 -10.17
C ILE A 18 9.78 -11.72 -10.72
N TRP A 19 8.58 -12.27 -10.64
CA TRP A 19 7.35 -11.60 -11.04
C TRP A 19 6.56 -11.23 -9.79
N ILE A 20 6.12 -9.99 -9.68
CA ILE A 20 5.40 -9.48 -8.53
C ILE A 20 4.04 -8.97 -8.99
N TYR A 21 2.99 -9.38 -8.27
CA TYR A 21 1.65 -8.85 -8.40
C TYR A 21 1.30 -8.00 -7.18
N ASP A 22 0.89 -6.76 -7.40
CA ASP A 22 0.42 -5.87 -6.34
C ASP A 22 -1.12 -5.93 -6.20
N LEU A 23 -1.59 -6.76 -5.26
CA LEU A 23 -2.99 -6.81 -4.80
C LEU A 23 -3.18 -6.08 -3.46
N ARG A 24 -2.38 -5.06 -3.19
CA ARG A 24 -2.38 -4.35 -1.90
C ARG A 24 -2.63 -2.87 -2.08
N THR A 25 -1.83 -2.22 -2.92
CA THR A 25 -1.86 -0.76 -3.09
C THR A 25 -3.22 -0.34 -3.62
N ASN A 26 -3.86 0.61 -2.95
CA ASN A 26 -5.22 1.12 -3.22
C ASN A 26 -6.33 0.06 -3.20
N MET A 27 -6.12 -1.07 -2.51
CA MET A 27 -7.13 -2.14 -2.34
C MET A 27 -7.61 -2.22 -0.89
N HIS A 28 -8.92 -2.22 -0.68
CA HIS A 28 -9.53 -2.18 0.67
C HIS A 28 -10.39 -3.41 0.96
N PHE A 29 -9.74 -4.52 1.31
CA PHE A 29 -10.44 -5.74 1.74
C PHE A 29 -10.68 -5.73 3.26
N THR A 30 -11.89 -6.07 3.69
CA THR A 30 -12.26 -6.22 5.10
C THR A 30 -12.99 -7.54 5.32
N LEU A 31 -12.90 -8.14 6.50
CA LEU A 31 -13.49 -9.46 6.74
C LEU A 31 -15.03 -9.48 6.66
N LYS A 32 -15.69 -8.34 6.87
CA LYS A 32 -17.15 -8.26 7.01
C LYS A 32 -17.82 -7.49 5.88
N GLU A 33 -17.35 -6.27 5.60
CA GLU A 33 -18.03 -5.36 4.67
C GLU A 33 -17.53 -5.51 3.23
N ASN A 34 -16.26 -5.89 3.03
CA ASN A 34 -15.67 -6.11 1.71
C ASN A 34 -14.68 -7.30 1.68
N PRO A 35 -15.15 -8.54 1.84
CA PRO A 35 -14.28 -9.71 1.87
C PRO A 35 -13.64 -9.95 0.49
N LEU A 36 -12.40 -10.43 0.50
CA LEU A 36 -11.69 -10.87 -0.72
C LEU A 36 -12.44 -12.02 -1.38
N LYS A 37 -12.70 -11.90 -2.69
CA LYS A 37 -13.40 -12.89 -3.49
C LYS A 37 -12.49 -13.47 -4.56
N TYR A 38 -12.98 -14.52 -5.22
CA TYR A 38 -12.26 -15.15 -6.31
C TYR A 38 -12.08 -14.19 -7.50
N GLU A 39 -13.07 -13.34 -7.75
CA GLU A 39 -13.08 -12.37 -8.85
C GLU A 39 -11.92 -11.38 -8.74
N ASP A 40 -11.55 -10.97 -7.51
CA ASP A 40 -10.42 -10.08 -7.25
C ASP A 40 -9.06 -10.71 -7.63
N LEU A 41 -9.00 -12.04 -7.74
CA LEU A 41 -7.81 -12.80 -8.12
C LEU A 41 -7.75 -13.14 -9.61
N GLN A 42 -8.80 -12.86 -10.40
CA GLN A 42 -8.84 -13.25 -11.80
C GLN A 42 -7.76 -12.58 -12.64
N ASP A 43 -7.48 -11.30 -12.40
CA ASP A 43 -6.41 -10.59 -13.12
C ASP A 43 -5.03 -11.15 -12.77
N PHE A 44 -4.79 -11.47 -11.48
CA PHE A 44 -3.59 -12.19 -11.07
C PHE A 44 -3.45 -13.54 -11.79
N ILE A 45 -4.52 -14.35 -11.85
CA ILE A 45 -4.49 -15.67 -12.50
C ILE A 45 -4.14 -15.52 -14.00
N LYS A 46 -4.75 -14.53 -14.66
CA LYS A 46 -4.47 -14.21 -16.07
C LYS A 46 -3.02 -13.78 -16.27
N CYS A 47 -2.51 -12.88 -15.44
CA CYS A 47 -1.14 -12.40 -15.47
C CYS A 47 -0.11 -13.49 -15.15
N TYR A 48 -0.44 -14.39 -14.21
CA TYR A 48 0.39 -15.52 -13.82
C TYR A 48 0.60 -16.49 -14.99
N ASN A 49 -0.39 -16.60 -15.87
CA ASN A 49 -0.41 -17.46 -17.06
C ASN A 49 -0.03 -18.91 -16.73
N ILE A 50 -0.98 -19.63 -16.13
CA ILE A 50 -0.78 -21.02 -15.67
C ILE A 50 -0.37 -21.93 -16.83
N GLU A 51 -0.99 -21.75 -18.01
CA GLU A 51 -0.72 -22.54 -19.21
C GLU A 51 0.73 -22.39 -19.68
N ASN A 52 1.27 -21.17 -19.71
CA ASN A 52 2.68 -20.94 -20.02
C ASN A 52 3.28 -19.76 -19.27
N ARG A 53 3.91 -20.09 -18.14
CA ARG A 53 4.65 -19.15 -17.29
C ARG A 53 5.79 -18.41 -18.00
N HIS A 54 6.31 -18.91 -19.12
CA HIS A 54 7.38 -18.25 -19.86
C HIS A 54 6.88 -17.14 -20.79
N GLU A 55 5.58 -17.10 -21.08
CA GLU A 55 4.94 -16.12 -21.97
C GLU A 55 4.21 -15.01 -21.20
N ARG A 56 4.51 -14.86 -19.91
CA ARG A 56 4.01 -13.74 -19.12
C ARG A 56 4.43 -12.41 -19.73
N LYS A 57 3.53 -11.44 -19.68
CA LYS A 57 3.75 -10.07 -20.13
C LYS A 57 3.43 -9.14 -18.98
N GLU A 58 4.29 -8.15 -18.76
CA GLU A 58 4.06 -7.12 -17.77
C GLU A 58 2.81 -6.32 -18.11
N THR A 59 2.08 -5.89 -17.09
CA THR A 59 1.09 -4.82 -17.23
C THR A 59 1.71 -3.47 -16.90
N TYR A 60 2.80 -3.45 -16.13
CA TYR A 60 3.62 -2.27 -15.89
C TYR A 60 4.35 -1.83 -17.16
N SER A 61 4.36 -0.51 -17.41
CA SER A 61 5.25 0.15 -18.35
C SER A 61 5.48 1.60 -17.89
N GLU A 62 6.43 2.32 -18.49
CA GLU A 62 6.62 3.75 -18.22
C GLU A 62 5.36 4.57 -18.53
N SER A 63 4.56 4.13 -19.52
CA SER A 63 3.27 4.74 -19.88
C SER A 63 2.10 4.24 -19.02
N ASN A 64 2.30 3.19 -18.23
CA ASN A 64 1.31 2.59 -17.33
C ASN A 64 1.98 2.23 -15.99
N PRO A 65 2.38 3.24 -15.19
CA PRO A 65 3.12 3.02 -13.95
C PRO A 65 2.31 2.24 -12.90
N ASP A 66 0.98 2.26 -13.02
CA ASP A 66 0.06 1.58 -12.10
C ASP A 66 -0.23 0.13 -12.51
N GLY A 67 0.47 -0.39 -13.52
CA GLY A 67 0.40 -1.80 -13.86
C GLY A 67 0.80 -2.70 -12.69
N ARG A 68 -0.14 -3.54 -12.23
CA ARG A 68 0.01 -4.38 -11.04
C ARG A 68 0.89 -5.60 -11.21
N TRP A 69 1.34 -5.91 -12.44
CA TRP A 69 2.19 -7.06 -12.75
C TRP A 69 3.50 -6.61 -13.38
N ARG A 70 4.60 -6.81 -12.65
CA ARG A 70 5.93 -6.36 -13.03
C ARG A 70 6.98 -7.45 -12.83
N CYS A 71 7.97 -7.46 -13.72
CA CYS A 71 9.07 -8.40 -13.75
C CYS A 71 10.37 -7.71 -13.33
N PHE A 72 11.14 -8.39 -12.48
CA PHE A 72 12.45 -7.97 -12.04
C PHE A 72 13.46 -9.05 -12.37
N THR A 73 14.62 -8.66 -12.86
CA THR A 73 15.75 -9.55 -13.10
C THR A 73 16.47 -9.88 -11.81
N TYR A 74 17.16 -11.02 -11.78
CA TYR A 74 17.99 -11.43 -10.65
C TYR A 74 19.01 -10.35 -10.24
N GLU A 75 19.61 -9.66 -11.21
CA GLU A 75 20.59 -8.61 -10.98
C GLU A 75 19.98 -7.37 -10.32
N GLU A 76 18.77 -6.95 -10.74
CA GLU A 76 18.06 -5.84 -10.10
C GLU A 76 17.76 -6.14 -8.64
N ILE A 77 17.37 -7.38 -8.33
CA ILE A 77 17.06 -7.81 -6.98
C ILE A 77 18.33 -7.87 -6.12
N LEU A 78 19.44 -8.39 -6.65
CA LEU A 78 20.71 -8.43 -5.94
C LEU A 78 21.28 -7.06 -5.60
N LYS A 79 21.06 -6.05 -6.46
CA LYS A 79 21.53 -4.68 -6.24
C LYS A 79 20.79 -3.97 -5.09
N ARG A 80 19.64 -4.51 -4.65
CA ARG A 80 18.86 -3.92 -3.54
C ARG A 80 19.57 -4.16 -2.20
N ASP A 81 19.39 -3.23 -1.28
CA ASP A 81 19.88 -3.40 0.09
C ASP A 81 19.39 -4.72 0.68
N LYS A 82 20.33 -5.52 1.20
CA LYS A 82 20.08 -6.85 1.79
C LYS A 82 19.29 -7.80 0.89
N THR A 83 19.26 -7.58 -0.43
CA THR A 83 18.47 -8.37 -1.38
C THR A 83 16.97 -8.41 -0.98
N ASN A 84 16.46 -7.27 -0.50
CA ASN A 84 15.09 -7.18 0.01
C ASN A 84 14.05 -7.34 -1.11
N LEU A 85 13.12 -8.29 -0.92
CA LEU A 85 11.99 -8.58 -1.81
C LEU A 85 10.73 -7.76 -1.50
N ASP A 86 10.79 -6.89 -0.50
CA ASP A 86 9.75 -5.89 -0.23
C ASP A 86 9.85 -4.78 -1.29
N ILE A 87 9.05 -4.93 -2.35
CA ILE A 87 9.14 -4.14 -3.59
C ILE A 87 7.76 -3.57 -3.91
N PHE A 88 7.70 -2.24 -4.04
CA PHE A 88 6.52 -1.46 -4.41
C PHE A 88 6.90 -0.45 -5.49
N TRP A 89 5.97 -0.16 -6.39
CA TRP A 89 6.15 0.85 -7.44
C TRP A 89 4.88 1.65 -7.75
N ILE A 90 3.70 1.13 -7.40
CA ILE A 90 2.44 1.85 -7.49
C ILE A 90 2.40 2.87 -6.34
N LYS A 91 1.96 4.09 -6.63
CA LYS A 91 1.77 5.12 -5.62
C LYS A 91 0.46 4.86 -4.86
N ASP A 92 0.50 5.04 -3.55
CA ASP A 92 -0.68 4.96 -2.71
C ASP A 92 -1.47 6.26 -2.80
N GLU A 93 -2.75 6.17 -3.16
CA GLU A 93 -3.64 7.33 -3.31
C GLU A 93 -3.89 8.03 -1.96
N SER A 94 -3.75 7.33 -0.82
CA SER A 94 -3.82 7.98 0.50
C SER A 94 -2.62 8.88 0.80
N LEU A 95 -1.52 8.75 0.06
CA LEU A 95 -0.34 9.63 0.17
C LEU A 95 -0.44 10.84 -0.76
N ASP A 96 -1.28 10.83 -1.79
CA ASP A 96 -1.60 12.04 -2.58
C ASP A 96 -2.40 13.06 -1.75
N ASP A 97 -2.90 12.67 -0.58
CA ASP A 97 -3.46 13.60 0.40
C ASP A 97 -2.36 14.50 1.00
N LEU A 98 -1.09 14.07 1.06
CA LEU A 98 0.04 14.90 1.55
C LEU A 98 0.34 16.09 0.63
N ASP A 99 0.28 15.90 -0.68
CA ASP A 99 0.44 16.98 -1.67
C ASP A 99 -0.83 17.82 -1.81
N SER A 100 -1.96 17.32 -1.28
CA SER A 100 -3.24 18.02 -1.16
C SER A 100 -3.45 18.67 0.21
N LEU A 101 -2.49 18.51 1.14
CA LEU A 101 -2.59 19.12 2.46
C LEU A 101 -2.51 20.65 2.34
N PRO A 102 -3.33 21.39 3.10
CA PRO A 102 -3.14 22.81 3.27
C PRO A 102 -1.73 23.11 3.79
N GLU A 103 -1.22 24.31 3.48
CA GLU A 103 0.04 24.79 4.05
C GLU A 103 0.10 24.57 5.57
N PRO A 104 1.26 24.23 6.15
CA PRO A 104 1.37 23.92 7.58
C PRO A 104 0.84 25.02 8.51
N SER A 105 0.88 26.28 8.05
CA SER A 105 0.30 27.42 8.75
C SER A 105 -1.23 27.36 8.85
N VAL A 106 -1.91 26.84 7.82
CA VAL A 106 -3.37 26.66 7.79
C VAL A 106 -3.76 25.54 8.74
N ILE A 107 -3.02 24.43 8.72
CA ILE A 107 -3.22 23.30 9.64
C ILE A 107 -3.02 23.74 11.09
N ALA A 108 -1.93 24.47 11.37
CA ALA A 108 -1.64 24.95 12.72
C ALA A 108 -2.71 25.93 13.24
N SER A 109 -3.24 26.80 12.37
CA SER A 109 -4.29 27.75 12.75
C SER A 109 -5.61 27.03 13.08
N GLY A 110 -6.02 26.07 12.24
CA GLY A 110 -7.23 25.27 12.52
C GLY A 110 -7.11 24.46 13.81
N LEU A 111 -5.92 23.89 14.10
CA LEU A 111 -5.68 23.18 15.35
C LEU A 111 -5.81 24.10 16.58
N VAL A 112 -5.31 25.34 16.49
CA VAL A 112 -5.45 26.32 17.59
C VAL A 112 -6.92 26.65 17.83
N GLU A 113 -7.69 26.91 16.77
CA GLU A 113 -9.13 27.18 16.86
C GLU A 113 -9.90 26.00 17.49
N ASP A 114 -9.63 24.77 17.04
CA ASP A 114 -10.24 23.57 17.61
C ASP A 114 -9.92 23.40 19.10
N LEU A 115 -8.67 23.66 19.50
CA LEU A 115 -8.25 23.58 20.89
C LEU A 115 -8.87 24.69 21.76
N GLU A 116 -9.03 25.90 21.24
CA GLU A 116 -9.71 27.00 21.93
C GLU A 116 -11.18 26.67 22.16
N ASN A 117 -11.87 26.17 21.13
CA ASN A 117 -13.26 25.72 21.23
C ASN A 117 -13.42 24.59 22.25
N ALA A 118 -12.52 23.60 22.24
CA ALA A 118 -12.53 22.51 23.21
C ALA A 118 -12.29 23.02 24.64
N LEU A 119 -11.37 23.98 24.81
CA LEU A 119 -11.10 24.60 26.11
C LEU A 119 -12.31 25.39 26.63
N GLU A 120 -13.01 26.10 25.76
CA GLU A 120 -14.23 26.85 26.11
C GLU A 120 -15.34 25.92 26.59
N GLN A 121 -15.61 24.84 25.85
CA GLN A 121 -16.59 23.83 26.28
C GLN A 121 -16.24 23.21 27.64
N ILE A 122 -14.96 22.94 27.89
CA ILE A 122 -14.51 22.41 29.20
C ILE A 122 -14.74 23.43 30.32
N LYS A 123 -14.54 24.73 30.06
CA LYS A 123 -14.80 25.79 31.04
C LYS A 123 -16.28 25.90 31.35
N GLU A 124 -17.15 25.87 30.35
CA GLU A 124 -18.61 25.87 30.55
C GLU A 124 -19.05 24.70 31.44
N ILE A 125 -18.59 23.48 31.12
CA ILE A 125 -18.87 22.29 31.94
C ILE A 125 -18.35 22.47 33.38
N SER A 126 -17.14 23.03 33.54
CA SER A 126 -16.56 23.27 34.88
C SER A 126 -17.34 24.33 35.67
N GLU A 127 -17.88 25.35 35.01
CA GLU A 127 -18.72 26.37 35.65
C GLU A 127 -20.05 25.77 36.08
N ASP A 128 -20.74 25.05 35.20
CA ASP A 128 -22.01 24.37 35.51
C ASP A 128 -21.88 23.43 36.71
N LEU A 129 -20.82 22.60 36.73
CA LEU A 129 -20.54 21.70 37.86
C LEU A 129 -20.22 22.45 39.17
N SER A 130 -19.71 23.68 39.10
CA SER A 130 -19.45 24.51 40.29
C SER A 130 -20.70 25.16 40.85
N TYR A 131 -21.72 25.41 40.00
CA TYR A 131 -23.02 25.94 40.42
C TYR A 131 -23.92 24.88 41.05
N GLU A 132 -23.79 23.60 40.68
CA GLU A 132 -24.53 22.49 41.30
C GLU A 132 -24.09 22.14 42.74
N GLN A 133 -22.99 22.73 43.24
CA GLN A 133 -22.47 22.49 44.60
C GLN A 133 -22.84 23.58 45.63
N LYS A 134 -23.65 24.57 45.26
CA LYS A 134 -24.21 25.60 46.17
C LYS A 134 -25.69 25.38 46.45
#